data_AF-A0AB73P4G5-F1
#
_entry.id   AF-A0AB73P4G5-F1
#
_cell.length_a   1.000
_cell.length_b   1.000
_cell.length_c   1.000
_cell.angle_alpha   90.00
_cell.angle_beta   90.00
_cell.angle_gamma   90.00
#
_symmetry.space_group_name_H-M   'P 1'
#
loop_
_entity.id
_entity.type
_entity.pdbx_description
1 polymer ?
#
loop_
_entity_poly.entity_id
_entity_poly.type
_entity_poly.pdbx_seq_one_letter_code
_entity_poly.pdbx_strand_id
1 'polypeptide(L)'
;MSKTKSTELKDLKTQLDIVNAKLRHLVIENSSLIDTSARELSNSWLLFRTFLGAQIALHCLQLNNMSEAQRWLDGTIEGAIDESSLEIPADISISDLQVWFDKKMVGNITHAKAVDIIKAEVPVTTQALLTSNHLFQPWRSFVTHDDISALKRFTECCDDPDSGGHDLEPEQVQRLIVIGVLRKIKRNYHETTDFGDYVISAVKRGE
;
A
#
# COMPACT_ATOMS: atom_id res chain seq x y z
N MET A 1 20.69 -44.88 -16.69
CA MET A 1 20.10 -44.30 -15.45
C MET A 1 21.00 -43.32 -14.68
N SER A 2 22.36 -43.40 -14.70
CA SER A 2 23.19 -42.49 -13.87
C SER A 2 23.38 -41.07 -14.44
N LYS A 3 23.44 -40.90 -15.77
CA LYS A 3 23.59 -39.56 -16.39
C LYS A 3 22.38 -38.65 -16.11
N THR A 4 21.16 -39.17 -16.24
CA THR A 4 19.92 -38.40 -16.00
C THR A 4 19.83 -37.89 -14.57
N LYS A 5 20.09 -38.74 -13.58
CA LYS A 5 20.14 -38.35 -12.16
C LYS A 5 21.24 -37.32 -11.87
N SER A 6 22.39 -37.42 -12.54
CA SER A 6 23.47 -36.44 -12.41
C SER A 6 23.11 -35.09 -13.02
N THR A 7 22.33 -35.06 -14.09
CA THR A 7 21.81 -33.83 -14.71
C THR A 7 20.76 -33.17 -13.83
N GLU A 8 19.80 -33.95 -13.30
CA GLU A 8 18.77 -33.45 -12.36
C GLU A 8 19.39 -32.87 -11.09
N LEU A 9 20.39 -33.54 -10.51
CA LEU A 9 21.09 -33.03 -9.32
C LEU A 9 21.80 -31.71 -9.58
N LYS A 10 22.40 -31.55 -10.77
CA LYS A 10 23.07 -30.30 -11.17
C LYS A 10 22.07 -29.16 -11.37
N ASP A 11 20.91 -29.47 -11.94
CA ASP A 11 19.83 -28.49 -12.12
C ASP A 11 19.27 -28.03 -10.77
N LEU A 12 18.94 -28.97 -9.88
CA LEU A 12 18.49 -28.66 -8.52
C LEU A 12 19.50 -27.82 -7.73
N LYS A 13 20.80 -28.13 -7.86
CA LYS A 13 21.86 -27.34 -7.23
C LYS A 13 21.88 -25.91 -7.76
N THR A 14 21.72 -25.74 -9.08
CA THR A 14 21.67 -24.44 -9.73
C THR A 14 20.46 -23.63 -9.26
N GLN A 15 19.28 -24.25 -9.19
CA GLN A 15 18.07 -23.60 -8.68
C GLN A 15 18.22 -23.19 -7.21
N LEU A 16 18.79 -24.06 -6.37
CA LEU A 16 19.05 -23.76 -4.96
C LEU A 16 20.01 -22.56 -4.80
N ASP A 17 21.06 -22.49 -5.61
CA ASP A 17 22.03 -21.40 -5.56
C ASP A 17 21.39 -20.07 -6.00
N ILE A 18 20.50 -20.10 -7.00
CA ILE A 18 19.69 -18.93 -7.44
C ILE A 18 18.74 -18.46 -6.32
N VAL A 19 18.02 -19.38 -5.68
CA VAL A 19 17.10 -19.05 -4.58
C VAL A 19 17.85 -18.45 -3.40
N ASN A 20 18.98 -19.05 -3.01
CA ASN A 20 19.82 -18.53 -1.93
C ASN A 20 20.39 -17.14 -2.24
N ALA A 21 20.73 -16.86 -3.50
CA ALA A 21 21.15 -15.52 -3.91
C ALA A 21 20.02 -14.50 -3.76
N LYS A 22 18.81 -14.79 -4.25
CA LYS A 22 17.63 -13.93 -4.09
C LYS A 22 17.30 -13.69 -2.62
N LEU A 23 17.36 -14.73 -1.79
CA LEU A 23 17.10 -14.63 -0.36
C LEU A 23 18.09 -13.68 0.33
N ARG A 24 19.39 -13.78 0.00
CA ARG A 24 20.41 -12.86 0.54
C ARG A 24 20.12 -11.41 0.16
N HIS A 25 19.74 -11.14 -1.08
CA HIS A 25 19.38 -9.78 -1.51
C HIS A 25 18.14 -9.25 -0.77
N LEU A 26 17.11 -10.08 -0.59
CA LEU A 26 15.93 -9.71 0.19
C LEU A 26 16.26 -9.42 1.66
N VAL A 27 17.16 -10.20 2.27
CA VAL A 27 17.58 -9.96 3.66
C VAL A 27 18.28 -8.61 3.78
N ILE A 28 19.22 -8.29 2.88
CA ILE A 28 19.94 -7.02 2.88
C ILE A 28 18.96 -5.84 2.72
N GLU A 29 18.05 -5.92 1.76
CA GLU A 29 17.08 -4.85 1.50
C GLU A 29 16.10 -4.68 2.67
N ASN A 30 15.59 -5.78 3.24
CA ASN A 30 14.72 -5.74 4.41
C ASN A 30 15.42 -5.15 5.65
N SER A 31 16.70 -5.43 5.85
CA SER A 31 17.48 -4.78 6.93
C SER A 31 17.51 -3.26 6.75
N SER A 32 17.75 -2.77 5.52
CA SER A 32 17.71 -1.33 5.21
C SER A 32 16.31 -0.72 5.40
N LEU A 33 15.25 -1.48 5.06
CA LEU A 33 13.87 -1.05 5.23
C LEU A 33 13.47 -0.89 6.68
N ILE A 34 13.99 -1.71 7.60
CA ILE A 34 13.70 -1.60 9.03
C ILE A 34 14.18 -0.24 9.56
N ASP A 35 15.42 0.13 9.26
CA ASP A 35 15.99 1.42 9.69
C ASP A 35 15.23 2.60 9.07
N THR A 36 14.89 2.51 7.79
CA THR A 36 14.07 3.52 7.11
C THR A 36 12.69 3.64 7.75
N SER A 37 12.02 2.51 8.01
CA SER A 37 10.70 2.47 8.64
C SER A 37 10.72 3.03 10.06
N ALA A 38 11.77 2.72 10.83
CA ALA A 38 11.95 3.28 12.17
C ALA A 38 12.10 4.80 12.13
N ARG A 39 12.86 5.33 11.15
CA ARG A 39 12.98 6.77 10.92
C ARG A 39 11.64 7.40 10.55
N GLU A 40 10.92 6.86 9.56
CA GLU A 40 9.61 7.42 9.16
C GLU A 40 8.56 7.32 10.28
N LEU A 41 8.60 6.26 11.10
CA LEU A 41 7.75 6.15 12.28
C LEU A 41 8.08 7.22 13.33
N SER A 42 9.36 7.45 13.61
CA SER A 42 9.79 8.50 14.53
C SER A 42 9.38 9.90 14.04
N ASN A 43 9.49 10.17 12.74
CA ASN A 43 9.03 11.41 12.12
C ASN A 43 7.51 11.59 12.24
N SER A 44 6.76 10.50 12.06
CA SER A 44 5.30 10.52 12.22
C SER A 44 4.87 10.89 13.65
N TRP A 45 5.61 10.43 14.66
CA TRP A 45 5.39 10.84 16.05
C TRP A 45 5.68 12.32 16.29
N LEU A 46 6.74 12.87 15.70
CA LEU A 46 7.04 14.31 15.76
C LEU A 46 5.94 15.14 15.08
N LEU A 47 5.44 14.71 13.93
CA LEU A 47 4.32 15.36 13.25
C LEU A 47 3.05 15.35 14.13
N PHE A 48 2.74 14.22 14.76
CA PHE A 48 1.60 14.12 15.67
C PHE A 48 1.74 15.04 16.89
N ARG A 49 2.94 15.08 17.50
CA ARG A 49 3.27 16.04 18.58
C ARG A 49 3.07 17.48 18.13
N THR A 50 3.50 17.82 16.91
CA THR A 50 3.33 19.17 16.33
C THR A 50 1.85 19.53 16.20
N PHE A 51 1.02 18.63 15.67
CA PHE A 51 -0.41 18.87 15.51
C PHE A 51 -1.12 19.07 16.86
N LEU A 52 -0.82 18.23 17.86
CA LEU A 52 -1.39 18.38 19.20
C LEU A 52 -0.90 19.66 19.89
N GLY A 53 0.39 19.96 19.82
CA GLY A 53 0.97 21.18 20.39
C GLY A 53 0.34 22.44 19.82
N ALA A 54 0.14 22.49 18.49
CA ALA A 54 -0.55 23.59 17.83
C ALA A 54 -2.02 23.71 18.28
N GLN A 55 -2.76 22.61 18.42
CA GLN A 55 -4.13 22.64 18.93
C GLN A 55 -4.21 23.16 20.37
N ILE A 56 -3.29 22.73 21.24
CA ILE A 56 -3.23 23.21 22.61
C ILE A 56 -2.90 24.71 22.63
N ALA A 57 -1.93 25.15 21.83
CA ALA A 57 -1.58 26.56 21.71
C ALA A 57 -2.77 27.41 21.24
N LEU A 58 -3.51 26.96 20.23
CA LEU A 58 -4.73 27.62 19.78
C LEU A 58 -5.76 27.73 20.90
N HIS A 59 -5.94 26.69 21.71
CA HIS A 59 -6.83 26.75 22.87
C HIS A 59 -6.33 27.75 23.93
N CYS A 60 -5.03 27.80 24.21
CA CYS A 60 -4.44 28.81 25.11
C CYS A 60 -4.69 30.24 24.60
N LEU A 61 -4.59 30.48 23.29
CA LEU A 61 -4.92 31.78 22.70
C LEU A 61 -6.40 32.16 22.91
N GLN A 62 -7.33 31.21 22.80
CA GLN A 62 -8.76 31.45 23.10
C GLN A 62 -9.00 31.84 24.56
N LEU A 63 -8.15 31.35 25.46
CA LEU A 63 -8.16 31.70 26.88
C LEU A 63 -7.34 32.97 27.20
N ASN A 64 -6.84 33.68 26.18
CA ASN A 64 -5.94 34.83 26.29
C ASN A 64 -4.62 34.52 27.04
N ASN A 65 -4.19 33.26 27.06
CA ASN A 65 -2.94 32.85 27.69
C ASN A 65 -1.81 32.72 26.64
N MET A 66 -1.27 33.88 26.23
CA MET A 66 -0.24 33.98 25.19
C MET A 66 1.07 33.28 25.55
N SER A 67 1.47 33.35 26.83
CA SER A 67 2.71 32.73 27.30
C SER A 67 2.67 31.21 27.16
N GLU A 68 1.54 30.60 27.50
CA GLU A 68 1.39 29.15 27.40
C GLU A 68 1.25 28.71 25.95
N ALA A 69 0.56 29.49 25.11
CA ALA A 69 0.50 29.24 23.68
C ALA A 69 1.89 29.21 23.03
N GLN A 70 2.74 30.19 23.35
CA GLN A 70 4.11 30.24 22.87
C GLN A 70 4.93 29.03 23.35
N ARG A 71 4.84 28.69 24.65
CA ARG A 71 5.53 27.53 25.22
C ARG A 71 5.19 26.22 24.51
N TRP A 72 3.91 26.01 24.18
CA TRP A 72 3.49 24.82 23.43
C TRP A 72 4.00 24.80 22.00
N LEU A 73 4.04 25.95 21.31
CA LEU A 73 4.58 26.06 19.95
C LEU A 73 6.09 25.85 19.91
N ASP A 74 6.85 26.47 20.81
CA ASP A 74 8.30 26.28 20.89
C ASP A 74 8.65 24.81 21.14
N GLY A 75 7.88 24.15 22.02
CA GLY A 75 8.00 22.72 22.27
C GLY A 75 7.62 21.82 21.09
N THR A 76 7.08 22.33 19.98
CA THR A 76 6.89 21.53 18.76
C THR A 76 8.13 21.50 17.86
N ILE A 77 9.02 22.48 18.01
CA ILE A 77 10.21 22.65 17.18
C ILE A 77 11.37 21.81 17.74
N GLU A 78 11.38 21.59 19.06
CA GLU A 78 12.39 20.78 19.76
C GLU A 78 12.41 19.31 19.30
N GLY A 79 13.56 18.88 18.78
CA GLY A 79 13.81 17.51 18.33
C GLY A 79 13.47 17.25 16.86
N ALA A 80 13.19 18.30 16.08
CA ALA A 80 13.06 18.17 14.63
C ALA A 80 14.40 17.72 14.00
N ILE A 81 14.32 16.91 12.95
CA ILE A 81 15.50 16.54 12.16
C ILE A 81 15.97 17.80 11.43
N ASP A 82 17.08 18.36 11.89
CA ASP A 82 17.68 19.60 11.38
C ASP A 82 16.85 20.87 11.68
N GLU A 83 16.77 21.23 12.96
CA GLU A 83 16.16 22.48 13.45
C GLU A 83 16.67 23.73 12.71
N SER A 84 17.95 23.74 12.31
CA SER A 84 18.56 24.86 11.58
C SER A 84 17.94 25.11 10.21
N SER A 85 17.41 24.05 9.57
CA SER A 85 16.72 24.15 8.28
C SER A 85 15.32 24.79 8.38
N LEU A 86 14.77 24.86 9.60
CA LEU A 86 13.42 25.37 9.90
C LEU A 86 13.43 26.81 10.43
N GLU A 87 14.61 27.41 10.61
CA GLU A 87 14.74 28.77 11.11
C GLU A 87 14.13 29.79 10.13
N ILE A 88 13.23 30.61 10.68
CA ILE A 88 12.65 31.75 9.98
C ILE A 88 13.66 32.91 10.04
N PRO A 89 13.98 33.58 8.90
CA PRO A 89 14.87 34.73 8.90
C PRO A 89 14.37 35.84 9.84
N ALA A 90 15.27 36.39 10.66
CA ALA A 90 14.91 37.36 11.70
C ALA A 90 14.32 38.68 11.17
N ASP A 91 14.59 39.01 9.92
CA ASP A 91 14.16 40.23 9.23
C ASP A 91 12.98 40.00 8.26
N ILE A 92 12.37 38.81 8.26
CA ILE A 92 11.24 38.52 7.38
C ILE A 92 10.02 39.37 7.75
N SER A 93 9.35 39.94 6.75
CA SER A 93 8.08 40.63 6.97
C SER A 93 6.94 39.63 7.12
N ILE A 94 5.86 40.02 7.83
CA ILE A 94 4.66 39.17 7.97
C ILE A 94 4.07 38.82 6.59
N SER A 95 4.12 39.76 5.64
CA SER A 95 3.65 39.54 4.27
C SER A 95 4.46 38.51 3.49
N ASP A 96 5.74 38.30 3.84
CA ASP A 96 6.63 37.39 3.13
C ASP A 96 6.64 35.96 3.72
N LEU A 97 6.03 35.76 4.90
CA LEU A 97 5.99 34.45 5.58
C LEU A 97 5.36 33.35 4.71
N GLN A 98 4.30 33.67 3.98
CA GLN A 98 3.65 32.70 3.09
C GLN A 98 4.58 32.26 1.95
N VAL A 99 5.30 33.22 1.35
CA VAL A 99 6.25 32.93 0.27
C VAL A 99 7.42 32.07 0.77
N TRP A 100 7.92 32.37 1.96
CA TRP A 100 8.95 31.54 2.60
C TRP A 100 8.44 30.12 2.88
N PHE A 101 7.22 29.98 3.40
CA PHE A 101 6.60 28.68 3.65
C PHE A 101 6.44 27.88 2.36
N ASP A 102 5.85 28.49 1.31
CA ASP A 102 5.63 27.81 0.04
C ASP A 102 6.95 27.32 -0.58
N LYS A 103 8.03 28.10 -0.44
CA LYS A 103 9.38 27.70 -0.87
C LYS A 103 9.90 26.49 -0.11
N LYS A 104 9.62 26.38 1.19
CA LYS A 104 10.01 25.22 2.02
C LYS A 104 9.16 23.99 1.74
N MET A 105 7.94 24.17 1.24
CA MET A 105 7.02 23.08 0.88
C MET A 105 7.23 22.54 -0.54
N VAL A 106 8.11 23.17 -1.34
CA VAL A 106 8.49 22.65 -2.66
C VAL A 106 9.10 21.26 -2.51
N GLY A 107 8.52 20.27 -3.19
CA GLY A 107 8.95 18.87 -3.11
C GLY A 107 8.08 18.00 -2.19
N ASN A 108 7.04 18.55 -1.55
CA ASN A 108 6.01 17.72 -0.94
C ASN A 108 5.37 16.83 -1.99
N ILE A 109 5.35 15.53 -1.70
CA ILE A 109 4.88 14.50 -2.59
C ILE A 109 3.54 13.94 -2.12
N THR A 110 2.72 13.50 -3.07
CA THR A 110 1.50 12.74 -2.77
C THR A 110 1.86 11.35 -2.27
N HIS A 111 0.90 10.67 -1.61
CA HIS A 111 1.06 9.26 -1.21
C HIS A 111 1.47 8.38 -2.41
N ALA A 112 0.83 8.56 -3.57
CA ALA A 112 1.17 7.81 -4.78
C ALA A 112 2.63 8.02 -5.22
N LYS A 113 3.11 9.26 -5.20
CA LYS A 113 4.49 9.57 -5.56
C LYS A 113 5.49 9.04 -4.52
N ALA A 114 5.12 9.03 -3.24
CA ALA A 114 5.92 8.41 -2.18
C ALA A 114 6.05 6.89 -2.39
N VAL A 115 4.96 6.21 -2.75
CA VAL A 115 4.98 4.78 -3.09
C VAL A 115 5.91 4.50 -4.26
N ASP A 116 5.88 5.33 -5.31
CA ASP A 116 6.77 5.15 -6.47
C ASP A 116 8.26 5.32 -6.12
N ILE A 117 8.59 6.31 -5.28
CA ILE A 117 9.95 6.51 -4.78
C ILE A 117 10.40 5.30 -3.97
N ILE A 118 9.57 4.84 -3.02
CA ILE A 118 9.89 3.67 -2.19
C ILE A 118 10.12 2.44 -3.07
N LYS A 119 9.25 2.17 -4.04
CA LYS A 119 9.43 1.04 -4.98
C LYS A 119 10.75 1.10 -5.75
N ALA A 120 11.20 2.30 -6.12
CA ALA A 120 12.49 2.49 -6.79
C ALA A 120 13.68 2.22 -5.84
N GLU A 121 13.56 2.56 -4.57
CA GLU A 121 14.58 2.32 -3.53
C GLU A 121 14.61 0.84 -3.07
N VAL A 122 13.51 0.10 -3.23
CA VAL A 122 13.42 -1.34 -2.89
C VAL A 122 13.04 -2.24 -4.07
N PRO A 123 13.92 -2.32 -5.10
CA PRO A 123 13.62 -3.03 -6.33
C PRO A 123 13.49 -4.55 -6.13
N VAL A 124 14.21 -5.15 -5.17
CA VAL A 124 14.18 -6.61 -4.96
C VAL A 124 12.87 -7.04 -4.32
N THR A 125 12.40 -6.30 -3.31
CA THR A 125 11.11 -6.50 -2.64
C THR A 125 9.96 -6.21 -3.61
N THR A 126 10.06 -5.14 -4.40
CA THR A 126 9.07 -4.82 -5.43
C THR A 126 8.97 -5.96 -6.46
N GLN A 127 10.11 -6.48 -6.94
CA GLN A 127 10.12 -7.61 -7.86
C GLN A 127 9.59 -8.89 -7.20
N ALA A 128 9.91 -9.13 -5.92
CA ALA A 128 9.39 -10.27 -5.18
C ALA A 128 7.87 -10.21 -5.04
N LEU A 129 7.29 -9.04 -4.76
CA LEU A 129 5.84 -8.83 -4.69
C LEU A 129 5.13 -9.06 -6.02
N LEU A 130 5.71 -8.56 -7.13
CA LEU A 130 5.18 -8.82 -8.47
C LEU A 130 5.21 -10.32 -8.78
N THR A 131 6.34 -10.97 -8.51
CA THR A 131 6.52 -12.41 -8.77
C THR A 131 5.62 -13.25 -7.85
N SER A 132 5.46 -12.87 -6.58
CA SER A 132 4.56 -13.53 -5.64
C SER A 132 3.12 -13.36 -6.05
N ASN A 133 2.69 -12.17 -6.50
CA ASN A 133 1.32 -11.98 -6.98
C ASN A 133 0.98 -12.89 -8.16
N HIS A 134 1.95 -13.18 -9.04
CA HIS A 134 1.76 -14.17 -10.12
C HIS A 134 1.82 -15.64 -9.63
N LEU A 135 2.62 -15.94 -8.61
CA LEU A 135 2.70 -17.28 -8.01
C LEU A 135 1.50 -17.61 -7.09
N PHE A 136 0.92 -16.62 -6.42
CA PHE A 136 -0.23 -16.75 -5.53
C PHE A 136 -1.58 -16.50 -6.24
N GLN A 137 -1.57 -16.02 -7.48
CA GLN A 137 -2.78 -15.85 -8.31
C GLN A 137 -2.55 -16.37 -9.74
N PRO A 138 -2.21 -17.66 -9.93
CA PRO A 138 -1.99 -18.23 -11.27
C PRO A 138 -3.22 -18.09 -12.18
N TRP A 139 -4.40 -17.94 -11.58
CA TRP A 139 -5.66 -17.67 -12.26
C TRP A 139 -5.71 -16.32 -12.99
N ARG A 140 -4.87 -15.34 -12.64
CA ARG A 140 -4.76 -14.04 -13.34
C ARG A 140 -4.38 -14.18 -14.82
N SER A 141 -3.88 -15.35 -15.24
CA SER A 141 -3.60 -15.65 -16.64
C SER A 141 -4.86 -15.87 -17.49
N PHE A 142 -6.01 -16.17 -16.87
CA PHE A 142 -7.27 -16.46 -17.58
C PHE A 142 -8.51 -15.76 -17.00
N VAL A 143 -8.41 -15.16 -15.81
CA VAL A 143 -9.44 -14.28 -15.22
C VAL A 143 -9.03 -12.83 -15.41
N THR A 144 -9.82 -12.08 -16.15
CA THR A 144 -9.55 -10.67 -16.49
C THR A 144 -10.07 -9.71 -15.42
N HIS A 145 -9.73 -8.43 -15.54
CA HIS A 145 -10.26 -7.40 -14.63
C HIS A 145 -11.78 -7.24 -14.75
N ASP A 146 -12.33 -7.39 -15.95
CA ASP A 146 -13.78 -7.34 -16.20
C ASP A 146 -14.49 -8.53 -15.55
N ASP A 147 -13.88 -9.72 -15.59
CA ASP A 147 -14.40 -10.91 -14.91
C ASP A 147 -14.43 -10.70 -13.38
N ILE A 148 -13.42 -10.04 -12.80
CA ILE A 148 -13.36 -9.72 -11.37
C ILE A 148 -14.46 -8.71 -11.01
N SER A 149 -14.64 -7.66 -11.80
CA SER A 149 -15.68 -6.64 -11.58
C SER A 149 -17.09 -7.26 -11.65
N ALA A 150 -17.35 -8.12 -12.64
CA ALA A 150 -18.61 -8.83 -12.77
C ALA A 150 -18.85 -9.78 -11.59
N LEU A 151 -17.81 -10.51 -11.14
CA LEU A 151 -17.90 -11.41 -9.99
C LEU A 151 -18.19 -10.65 -8.68
N LYS A 152 -17.52 -9.52 -8.43
CA LYS A 152 -17.78 -8.66 -7.26
C LYS A 152 -19.23 -8.18 -7.26
N ARG A 153 -19.70 -7.67 -8.41
CA ARG A 153 -21.09 -7.21 -8.57
C ARG A 153 -22.09 -8.32 -8.31
N PHE A 154 -21.83 -9.53 -8.81
CA PHE A 154 -22.66 -10.70 -8.53
C PHE A 154 -22.77 -10.97 -7.03
N THR A 155 -21.65 -10.98 -6.30
CA THR A 155 -21.65 -11.26 -4.87
C THR A 155 -22.34 -10.21 -4.02
N GLU A 156 -22.18 -8.92 -4.35
CA GLU A 156 -22.88 -7.84 -3.67
C GLU A 156 -24.40 -8.00 -3.75
N CYS A 157 -24.92 -8.44 -4.90
CA CYS A 157 -26.36 -8.65 -5.08
C CYS A 157 -26.87 -9.97 -4.47
N CYS A 158 -26.00 -10.96 -4.22
CA CYS A 158 -26.38 -12.17 -3.50
C CYS A 158 -26.59 -11.94 -2.00
N ASP A 159 -25.87 -10.99 -1.42
CA ASP A 159 -25.95 -10.65 0.01
C ASP A 159 -27.07 -9.63 0.32
N ASP A 160 -27.64 -8.98 -0.69
CA ASP A 160 -28.73 -8.01 -0.57
C ASP A 160 -30.05 -8.53 -1.18
N PRO A 161 -31.03 -8.93 -0.34
CA PRO A 161 -32.32 -9.46 -0.80
C PRO A 161 -33.18 -8.40 -1.53
N ASP A 162 -32.87 -7.11 -1.39
CA ASP A 162 -33.57 -6.01 -2.05
C ASP A 162 -32.89 -5.57 -3.37
N SER A 163 -31.77 -6.20 -3.77
CA SER A 163 -30.93 -5.76 -4.89
C SER A 163 -31.57 -5.87 -6.29
N GLY A 164 -32.71 -6.55 -6.44
CA GLY A 164 -33.42 -6.68 -7.72
C GLY A 164 -32.72 -7.54 -8.78
N GLY A 165 -31.51 -8.05 -8.50
CA GLY A 165 -30.68 -8.83 -9.42
C GLY A 165 -29.25 -8.30 -9.50
N HIS A 166 -28.37 -9.03 -10.19
CA HIS A 166 -26.96 -8.64 -10.34
C HIS A 166 -26.67 -7.72 -11.55
N ASP A 167 -27.68 -7.42 -12.38
CA ASP A 167 -27.55 -6.59 -13.60
C ASP A 167 -26.38 -6.97 -14.51
N LEU A 168 -26.07 -8.27 -14.59
CA LEU A 168 -25.01 -8.77 -15.47
C LEU A 168 -25.64 -9.32 -16.74
N GLU A 169 -25.01 -9.01 -17.87
CA GLU A 169 -25.42 -9.55 -19.16
C GLU A 169 -25.27 -11.08 -19.18
N PRO A 170 -26.12 -11.81 -19.93
CA PRO A 170 -26.05 -13.26 -20.02
C PRO A 170 -24.66 -13.80 -20.39
N GLU A 171 -23.93 -13.08 -21.25
CA GLU A 171 -22.58 -13.42 -21.67
C GLU A 171 -21.57 -13.31 -20.51
N GLN A 172 -21.73 -12.31 -19.63
CA GLN A 172 -20.87 -12.15 -18.46
C GLN A 172 -21.10 -13.29 -17.47
N VAL A 173 -22.36 -13.62 -17.18
CA VAL A 173 -22.70 -14.75 -16.30
C VAL A 173 -22.18 -16.06 -16.88
N GLN A 174 -22.39 -16.30 -18.18
CA GLN A 174 -21.90 -17.50 -18.85
C GLN A 174 -20.38 -17.58 -18.82
N ARG A 175 -19.68 -16.46 -19.00
CA ARG A 175 -18.22 -16.42 -18.91
C ARG A 175 -17.72 -16.75 -17.50
N LEU A 176 -18.35 -16.21 -16.46
CA LEU A 176 -18.01 -16.53 -15.07
C LEU A 176 -18.23 -18.02 -14.74
N ILE A 177 -19.23 -18.66 -15.35
CA ILE A 177 -19.43 -20.12 -15.26
C ILE A 177 -18.32 -20.87 -15.98
N VAL A 178 -17.93 -20.46 -17.19
CA VAL A 178 -16.88 -21.11 -17.99
C VAL A 178 -15.52 -21.03 -17.28
N ILE A 179 -15.23 -19.91 -16.64
CA ILE A 179 -14.01 -19.72 -15.83
C ILE A 179 -14.06 -20.57 -14.55
N GLY A 180 -15.26 -20.98 -14.11
CA GLY A 180 -15.48 -21.81 -12.93
C GLY A 180 -15.60 -21.04 -11.62
N VAL A 181 -15.72 -19.71 -11.67
CA VAL A 181 -15.94 -18.87 -10.47
C VAL A 181 -17.41 -18.85 -10.05
N LEU A 182 -18.34 -19.12 -10.98
CA LEU A 182 -19.75 -19.37 -10.69
C LEU A 182 -20.14 -20.79 -11.09
N ARG A 183 -21.19 -21.32 -10.46
CA ARG A 183 -21.86 -22.53 -10.93
C ARG A 183 -23.37 -22.34 -10.97
N LYS A 184 -24.01 -23.02 -11.93
CA LYS A 184 -25.47 -23.05 -12.07
C LYS A 184 -26.05 -24.16 -11.20
N ILE A 185 -26.97 -23.80 -10.29
CA ILE A 185 -27.68 -24.77 -9.44
C ILE A 185 -29.05 -25.09 -10.01
N LYS A 186 -29.78 -24.06 -10.46
CA LYS A 186 -31.14 -24.19 -11.02
C LYS A 186 -31.28 -23.33 -12.26
N ARG A 187 -32.42 -23.44 -12.95
CA ARG A 187 -32.69 -22.79 -14.24
C ARG A 187 -32.23 -21.33 -14.32
N ASN A 188 -32.49 -20.56 -13.26
CA ASN A 188 -32.13 -19.14 -13.13
C ASN A 188 -31.37 -18.82 -11.83
N TYR A 189 -30.73 -19.82 -11.22
CA TYR A 189 -30.03 -19.64 -9.94
C TYR A 189 -28.57 -20.07 -10.06
N HIS A 190 -27.69 -19.15 -9.71
CA HIS A 190 -26.24 -19.33 -9.73
C HIS A 190 -25.69 -19.02 -8.34
N GLU A 191 -24.54 -19.57 -8.02
CA GLU A 191 -23.79 -19.23 -6.80
C GLU A 191 -22.30 -19.21 -7.10
N THR A 192 -21.54 -18.57 -6.21
CA THR A 192 -20.09 -18.62 -6.24
C THR A 192 -19.59 -20.02 -5.90
N THR A 193 -18.49 -20.42 -6.53
CA THR A 193 -17.77 -21.64 -6.17
C THR A 193 -16.70 -21.31 -5.13
N ASP A 194 -16.12 -22.31 -4.48
CA ASP A 194 -14.95 -22.14 -3.60
C ASP A 194 -13.79 -21.41 -4.33
N PHE A 195 -13.66 -21.64 -5.64
CA PHE A 195 -12.69 -20.92 -6.46
C PHE A 195 -13.09 -19.45 -6.66
N GLY A 196 -14.37 -19.15 -6.91
CA GLY A 196 -14.89 -17.77 -6.95
C GLY A 196 -14.65 -17.02 -5.64
N ASP A 197 -14.96 -17.65 -4.50
CA ASP A 197 -14.74 -17.08 -3.17
C ASP A 197 -13.25 -16.83 -2.89
N TYR A 198 -12.40 -17.76 -3.32
CA TYR A 198 -10.95 -17.61 -3.27
C TYR A 198 -10.47 -16.42 -4.12
N VAL A 199 -10.96 -16.26 -5.35
CA VAL A 199 -10.63 -15.14 -6.25
C VAL A 199 -11.03 -13.81 -5.60
N ILE A 200 -12.24 -13.69 -5.07
CA ILE A 200 -12.72 -12.48 -4.39
C ILE A 200 -11.84 -12.14 -3.19
N SER A 201 -11.55 -13.13 -2.35
CA SER A 201 -10.70 -12.97 -1.18
C SER A 201 -9.26 -12.58 -1.53
N ALA A 202 -8.74 -13.15 -2.62
CA ALA A 202 -7.39 -12.87 -3.10
C ALA A 202 -7.27 -11.47 -3.71
N VAL A 203 -8.31 -10.97 -4.37
CA VAL A 203 -8.37 -9.57 -4.85
C VAL A 203 -8.42 -8.59 -3.68
N LYS A 204 -9.26 -8.85 -2.66
CA LYS A 204 -9.37 -7.98 -1.47
C LYS A 204 -8.06 -7.84 -0.67
N ARG A 205 -7.16 -8.82 -0.73
CA ARG A 205 -5.85 -8.78 -0.04
C ARG A 205 -4.76 -8.02 -0.80
N GLY A 206 -4.99 -7.70 -2.08
CA GLY A 206 -4.03 -6.99 -2.93
C GLY A 206 -4.44 -5.57 -3.28
N GLU A 207 -5.61 -5.11 -2.79
CA GLU A 207 -6.08 -3.72 -2.78
C GLU A 207 -5.67 -3.05 -1.47
#